data_AF-A0A0C9Z815-F1
#
_entry.id   AF-A0A0C9Z815-F1
#
_cell.length_a   1.000
_cell.length_b   1.000
_cell.length_c   1.000
_cell.angle_alpha   90.00
_cell.angle_beta   90.00
_cell.angle_gamma   90.00
#
_symmetry.space_group_name_H-M   'P 1'
#
loop_
_entity.id
_entity.type
_entity.pdbx_description
1 polymer ?
#
loop_
_entity_poly.entity_id
_entity_poly.type
_entity_poly.pdbx_seq_one_letter_code
_entity_poly.pdbx_strand_id
1 'polypeptide(L)'
;MAPGCFSGFWCGRRRPSSDDRTVSPVPAPTGATRPDSGSPPDNRGMHDATAVETNPPGTSPGPGHVEAPVPVPTQGSLPPTGILTPALTDVQPTGPHCPEGSVDAPELAQAEGVASGLLSSRPPIRMDPAKAKRHIDRIGRFRILVMGRANAGKTTILQRVCNTTDNPEIFNGKGEKVDAAVVHGSLTRGHHNIEDELVFQSNPGFVFHDSCGFESGSVEQFDRMTKFVTDRAKTTQLDKRIHAIWFCIPLNESHRMVMAAERKFFDECDTGHVPVIVLLTKADTLSLEAVEKLMGQGMSVGDAMREAKKVEEKMLHDCLQRVKGWLNEKSFPPKDYLPLTGMQQEGAECTPLLTCTANALKEEGLQQLLISTQQSNLELCMEFAIMKSLKRCIKKQDYKIEPANLAFYMSLWFPFDTISHSGTSLTMPTLSSSMQYSMQYYAEHALGSILVFEYLYFLLQVQGGRNNFQECLNLAVKEYETSGIHTKVDELIQKAFENHGKNVDDLCPHLVHIVQEYQLSKILTRKG
;
A
#
# COMPACT_ATOMS: atom_id res chain seq x y z
N MET A 1 3.25 -37.75 15.71
CA MET A 1 4.46 -36.96 15.43
C MET A 1 4.69 -36.04 16.62
N ALA A 2 5.94 -35.75 16.99
CA ALA A 2 6.23 -35.04 18.24
C ALA A 2 5.85 -33.54 18.15
N PRO A 3 5.19 -32.97 19.18
CA PRO A 3 4.97 -31.52 19.26
C PRO A 3 6.28 -30.84 19.67
N GLY A 4 6.72 -29.83 18.91
CA GLY A 4 7.97 -29.12 19.22
C GLY A 4 8.53 -28.19 18.14
N CYS A 5 7.98 -28.17 16.92
CA CYS A 5 8.55 -27.40 15.81
C CYS A 5 8.07 -25.94 15.69
N PHE A 6 7.12 -25.47 16.51
CA PHE A 6 6.54 -24.12 16.36
C PHE A 6 7.30 -23.00 17.09
N SER A 7 8.27 -23.32 17.95
CA SER A 7 9.10 -22.31 18.65
C SER A 7 10.13 -21.61 17.74
N GLY A 8 10.47 -22.20 16.59
CA GLY A 8 11.50 -21.69 15.68
C GLY A 8 11.08 -20.44 14.88
N PHE A 9 9.79 -20.22 14.64
CA PHE A 9 9.31 -19.12 13.79
C PHE A 9 9.26 -17.76 14.49
N TRP A 10 9.35 -17.71 15.83
CA TRP A 10 9.38 -16.47 16.62
C TRP A 10 10.77 -16.11 17.15
N CYS A 11 11.75 -17.01 17.04
CA CYS A 11 13.14 -16.83 17.49
C CYS A 11 14.14 -17.06 16.34
N GLY A 12 14.00 -16.27 15.27
CA GLY A 12 14.62 -16.53 13.97
C GLY A 12 15.63 -15.50 13.42
N ARG A 13 16.00 -14.44 14.14
CA ARG A 13 17.13 -13.56 13.76
C ARG A 13 18.09 -13.36 14.94
N ARG A 14 19.36 -13.68 14.74
CA ARG A 14 20.40 -13.65 15.78
C ARG A 14 20.70 -12.22 16.22
N ARG A 15 20.76 -12.00 17.53
CA ARG A 15 21.52 -10.87 18.12
C ARG A 15 23.02 -11.09 17.86
N PRO A 16 23.81 -10.07 17.48
CA PRO A 16 25.25 -10.08 17.67
C PRO A 16 25.55 -10.12 19.18
N SER A 17 26.51 -10.95 19.59
CA SER A 17 26.96 -11.00 20.99
C SER A 17 27.76 -9.74 21.32
N SER A 18 27.33 -8.98 22.32
CA SER A 18 28.13 -7.93 22.94
C SER A 18 28.84 -8.48 24.18
N ASP A 19 30.04 -9.03 23.99
CA ASP A 19 30.96 -9.24 25.11
C ASP A 19 31.81 -7.98 25.29
N ASP A 20 31.49 -7.21 26.32
CA ASP A 20 32.26 -6.05 26.74
C ASP A 20 33.29 -6.47 27.79
N ARG A 21 34.57 -6.39 27.45
CA ARG A 21 35.67 -6.60 28.40
C ARG A 21 36.87 -5.71 28.08
N THR A 22 36.77 -4.47 28.54
CA THR A 22 37.85 -3.49 28.60
C THR A 22 39.08 -4.03 29.35
N VAL A 23 40.29 -3.84 28.81
CA VAL A 23 41.43 -3.15 29.46
C VAL A 23 42.67 -3.14 28.53
N SER A 24 42.96 -1.93 28.04
CA SER A 24 44.28 -1.31 27.78
C SER A 24 45.27 -1.83 26.70
N PRO A 25 46.17 -0.94 26.18
CA PRO A 25 46.77 -1.06 24.85
C PRO A 25 48.34 -1.04 24.83
N VAL A 26 48.93 -0.72 23.67
CA VAL A 26 50.36 -0.32 23.40
C VAL A 26 51.32 -1.48 23.02
N PRO A 27 52.22 -1.35 22.00
CA PRO A 27 52.16 -0.60 20.74
C PRO A 27 52.58 -1.45 19.49
N ALA A 28 52.65 -0.82 18.31
CA ALA A 28 53.24 -1.41 17.10
C ALA A 28 54.79 -1.37 17.09
N PRO A 29 55.46 -2.28 16.38
CA PRO A 29 56.84 -2.12 15.93
C PRO A 29 56.93 -1.69 14.44
N THR A 30 57.95 -0.87 14.16
CA THR A 30 58.20 -0.19 12.88
C THR A 30 59.02 -1.07 11.92
N GLY A 31 58.67 -1.04 10.62
CA GLY A 31 59.56 -1.15 9.45
C GLY A 31 60.54 -2.32 9.28
N ALA A 32 60.61 -2.89 8.06
CA ALA A 32 61.72 -2.61 7.12
C ALA A 32 61.83 -3.62 5.96
N THR A 33 62.18 -3.09 4.78
CA THR A 33 62.89 -3.72 3.63
C THR A 33 62.28 -4.87 2.80
N ARG A 34 62.32 -4.62 1.48
CA ARG A 34 62.35 -5.57 0.35
C ARG A 34 63.55 -6.56 0.44
N PRO A 35 63.51 -7.70 -0.27
CA PRO A 35 64.16 -7.71 -1.60
C PRO A 35 63.38 -8.47 -2.71
N ASP A 36 63.79 -8.21 -3.95
CA ASP A 36 63.31 -8.86 -5.18
C ASP A 36 63.79 -10.32 -5.33
N SER A 37 63.08 -11.14 -6.12
CA SER A 37 63.66 -12.03 -7.17
C SER A 37 62.64 -13.01 -7.77
N GLY A 38 62.86 -13.42 -9.03
CA GLY A 38 62.42 -14.74 -9.53
C GLY A 38 61.32 -14.78 -10.61
N SER A 39 61.69 -14.54 -11.87
CA SER A 39 60.91 -15.02 -13.03
C SER A 39 61.19 -16.51 -13.32
N PRO A 40 60.21 -17.26 -13.84
CA PRO A 40 60.44 -18.41 -14.72
C PRO A 40 59.93 -18.14 -16.17
N PRO A 41 60.31 -18.96 -17.17
CA PRO A 41 60.63 -18.42 -18.51
C PRO A 41 59.73 -18.83 -19.70
N ASP A 42 59.88 -18.07 -20.79
CA ASP A 42 59.39 -18.38 -22.14
C ASP A 42 60.15 -19.52 -22.85
N ASN A 43 59.44 -20.28 -23.71
CA ASN A 43 59.82 -20.76 -25.06
C ASN A 43 58.84 -21.89 -25.51
N ARG A 44 58.52 -22.14 -26.80
CA ARG A 44 58.68 -21.40 -28.07
C ARG A 44 58.00 -22.20 -29.23
N GLY A 45 57.54 -21.51 -30.28
CA GLY A 45 57.33 -22.09 -31.64
C GLY A 45 55.95 -21.76 -32.23
N MET A 46 55.78 -20.79 -33.14
CA MET A 46 56.07 -20.83 -34.61
C MET A 46 55.20 -21.84 -35.37
N HIS A 47 54.51 -21.55 -36.48
CA HIS A 47 54.62 -20.52 -37.54
C HIS A 47 53.23 -19.90 -37.87
N ASP A 48 53.01 -18.87 -38.71
CA ASP A 48 53.89 -18.02 -39.55
C ASP A 48 53.32 -16.58 -39.74
N ALA A 49 53.66 -15.84 -40.82
CA ALA A 49 53.30 -14.43 -41.04
C ALA A 49 52.61 -14.09 -42.39
N THR A 50 51.99 -12.92 -42.48
CA THR A 50 52.20 -11.91 -43.57
C THR A 50 51.80 -10.52 -43.04
N ALA A 51 52.55 -9.48 -43.39
CA ALA A 51 52.32 -8.10 -42.93
C ALA A 51 52.45 -7.08 -44.08
N VAL A 52 51.81 -5.91 -43.93
CA VAL A 52 52.04 -4.65 -44.67
C VAL A 52 51.69 -3.48 -43.71
N GLU A 53 52.71 -2.89 -43.04
CA GLU A 53 53.24 -1.52 -43.21
C GLU A 53 52.37 -0.36 -42.63
N THR A 54 52.69 0.24 -41.45
CA THR A 54 53.66 1.36 -41.14
C THR A 54 53.17 2.77 -41.54
N ASN A 55 52.77 3.69 -40.61
CA ASN A 55 53.53 4.54 -39.64
C ASN A 55 53.73 6.02 -40.13
N PRO A 56 54.01 7.05 -39.29
CA PRO A 56 53.55 7.34 -37.92
C PRO A 56 53.26 8.89 -37.70
N PRO A 57 53.63 9.67 -36.64
CA PRO A 57 52.75 10.73 -36.11
C PRO A 57 53.40 12.14 -35.89
N GLY A 58 52.68 13.05 -35.21
CA GLY A 58 53.23 14.26 -34.57
C GLY A 58 52.13 15.21 -34.07
N THR A 59 52.27 16.10 -33.09
CA THR A 59 53.27 16.40 -32.04
C THR A 59 52.58 17.46 -31.16
N SER A 60 52.60 17.33 -29.83
CA SER A 60 52.18 18.44 -28.92
C SER A 60 53.38 19.33 -28.57
N PRO A 61 53.14 20.59 -28.20
CA PRO A 61 53.69 21.07 -26.92
C PRO A 61 52.69 21.87 -26.07
N GLY A 62 52.96 21.94 -24.76
CA GLY A 62 52.19 22.71 -23.77
C GLY A 62 52.81 24.08 -23.43
N PRO A 63 52.85 24.49 -22.15
CA PRO A 63 51.80 25.38 -21.63
C PRO A 63 52.33 26.62 -20.88
N GLY A 64 51.43 27.55 -20.54
CA GLY A 64 51.62 28.47 -19.41
C GLY A 64 51.00 29.87 -19.55
N HIS A 65 50.06 30.22 -18.65
CA HIS A 65 50.30 31.24 -17.63
C HIS A 65 49.17 31.27 -16.58
N VAL A 66 49.50 31.81 -15.40
CA VAL A 66 48.68 31.86 -14.17
C VAL A 66 48.46 33.32 -13.79
N GLU A 67 47.25 33.70 -13.35
CA GLU A 67 47.06 34.59 -12.18
C GLU A 67 45.59 34.64 -11.68
N ALA A 68 45.40 35.09 -10.44
CA ALA A 68 44.16 35.04 -9.66
C ALA A 68 43.92 36.41 -8.92
N PRO A 69 43.01 36.58 -7.91
CA PRO A 69 41.81 37.42 -8.10
C PRO A 69 41.55 38.51 -7.02
N VAL A 70 40.34 39.12 -7.00
CA VAL A 70 39.70 39.92 -5.89
C VAL A 70 40.18 41.41 -5.81
N PRO A 71 39.46 42.45 -5.27
CA PRO A 71 38.21 42.51 -4.45
C PRO A 71 37.05 43.47 -4.89
N VAL A 72 35.98 43.45 -4.06
CA VAL A 72 34.82 44.38 -3.95
C VAL A 72 35.11 45.55 -2.98
N PRO A 73 34.45 46.72 -3.11
CA PRO A 73 33.97 47.44 -1.91
C PRO A 73 32.51 48.00 -2.02
N THR A 74 32.07 48.77 -1.01
CA THR A 74 30.70 48.76 -0.47
C THR A 74 29.97 50.14 -0.41
N GLN A 75 28.63 50.10 -0.30
CA GLN A 75 27.67 51.14 0.18
C GLN A 75 27.39 52.43 -0.67
N GLY A 76 26.13 52.89 -0.66
CA GLY A 76 25.66 54.09 -1.39
C GLY A 76 24.14 54.40 -1.34
N SER A 77 23.65 54.76 -0.16
CA SER A 77 22.31 55.15 0.31
C SER A 77 21.31 56.02 -0.53
N LEU A 78 20.00 55.82 -0.26
CA LEU A 78 18.82 56.75 -0.26
C LEU A 78 17.85 56.89 -1.50
N PRO A 79 16.55 57.29 -1.28
CA PRO A 79 15.42 57.17 -2.23
C PRO A 79 14.80 58.59 -2.56
N PRO A 80 13.48 58.89 -2.81
CA PRO A 80 12.24 58.39 -2.13
C PRO A 80 10.94 58.19 -2.97
N THR A 81 9.95 57.52 -2.34
CA THR A 81 8.46 57.64 -2.43
C THR A 81 7.71 57.98 -3.73
N GLY A 82 6.67 57.18 -4.03
CA GLY A 82 5.51 57.56 -4.86
C GLY A 82 4.31 56.62 -4.65
N ILE A 83 3.28 57.08 -3.95
CA ILE A 83 2.00 56.35 -3.72
C ILE A 83 1.03 56.67 -4.87
N LEU A 84 0.17 55.72 -5.28
CA LEU A 84 -1.29 55.88 -5.51
C LEU A 84 -1.92 54.78 -6.41
N THR A 85 -2.86 54.05 -5.82
CA THR A 85 -4.14 53.59 -6.42
C THR A 85 -5.28 54.35 -5.71
N PRO A 86 -6.58 54.26 -6.08
CA PRO A 86 -7.22 53.51 -7.17
C PRO A 86 -8.17 54.37 -8.06
N ALA A 87 -8.86 53.74 -9.03
CA ALA A 87 -10.16 54.19 -9.52
C ALA A 87 -11.02 53.00 -9.97
N LEU A 88 -12.33 53.09 -9.74
CA LEU A 88 -13.39 52.10 -10.04
C LEU A 88 -14.52 52.81 -10.82
N THR A 89 -15.67 52.15 -11.02
CA THR A 89 -16.97 52.67 -11.52
C THR A 89 -17.07 53.05 -13.02
N ASP A 90 -18.17 52.81 -13.75
CA ASP A 90 -19.27 51.82 -13.60
C ASP A 90 -20.17 51.84 -14.88
N VAL A 91 -21.33 51.17 -14.81
CA VAL A 91 -22.60 51.39 -15.57
C VAL A 91 -22.99 50.30 -16.60
N GLN A 92 -24.31 50.07 -16.68
CA GLN A 92 -24.99 48.79 -16.85
C GLN A 92 -26.14 48.88 -17.93
N PRO A 93 -27.30 48.17 -17.93
CA PRO A 93 -27.79 47.49 -19.16
C PRO A 93 -29.19 47.92 -19.68
N THR A 94 -29.58 47.47 -20.88
CA THR A 94 -31.02 47.29 -21.26
C THR A 94 -31.24 46.40 -22.50
N GLY A 95 -32.33 45.62 -22.51
CA GLY A 95 -33.09 45.24 -23.72
C GLY A 95 -34.39 46.07 -23.79
N PRO A 96 -35.49 45.66 -24.47
CA PRO A 96 -35.74 44.46 -25.29
C PRO A 96 -36.31 44.79 -26.70
N HIS A 97 -36.72 43.77 -27.49
CA HIS A 97 -38.00 43.68 -28.27
C HIS A 97 -37.93 42.68 -29.46
N CYS A 98 -39.02 41.93 -29.68
CA CYS A 98 -39.37 41.25 -30.93
C CYS A 98 -40.40 42.09 -31.72
N PRO A 99 -40.61 41.79 -33.01
CA PRO A 99 -42.00 41.52 -33.45
C PRO A 99 -42.14 40.27 -34.35
N GLU A 100 -43.40 39.95 -34.65
CA GLU A 100 -43.91 38.72 -35.29
C GLU A 100 -43.86 38.77 -36.84
N GLY A 101 -44.06 37.62 -37.50
CA GLY A 101 -44.28 37.54 -38.96
C GLY A 101 -44.39 36.11 -39.50
N SER A 102 -45.61 35.63 -39.71
CA SER A 102 -45.95 34.28 -40.20
C SER A 102 -46.19 34.21 -41.72
N VAL A 103 -45.76 33.13 -42.40
CA VAL A 103 -46.46 32.50 -43.56
C VAL A 103 -46.16 30.99 -43.60
N ASP A 104 -47.09 30.20 -44.13
CA ASP A 104 -47.15 28.73 -44.19
C ASP A 104 -46.10 27.98 -45.07
N ALA A 105 -46.08 26.65 -44.92
CA ALA A 105 -45.22 25.66 -45.60
C ALA A 105 -45.72 25.30 -47.04
N PRO A 106 -45.01 24.48 -47.87
CA PRO A 106 -44.87 23.03 -47.62
C PRO A 106 -43.60 22.29 -48.14
N GLU A 107 -43.52 21.00 -47.77
CA GLU A 107 -42.92 19.84 -48.46
C GLU A 107 -41.41 19.72 -48.85
N LEU A 108 -40.76 18.76 -48.17
CA LEU A 108 -40.04 17.59 -48.72
C LEU A 108 -39.09 17.78 -49.94
N ALA A 109 -37.78 17.86 -49.64
CA ALA A 109 -36.72 17.28 -50.47
C ALA A 109 -35.55 16.81 -49.59
N GLN A 110 -34.97 15.64 -49.89
CA GLN A 110 -33.76 15.12 -49.22
C GLN A 110 -32.48 15.61 -49.92
N ALA A 111 -31.47 16.03 -49.16
CA ALA A 111 -30.05 15.74 -49.42
C ALA A 111 -29.17 16.17 -48.22
N GLU A 112 -28.02 15.52 -48.07
CA GLU A 112 -27.10 15.58 -46.93
C GLU A 112 -26.31 16.90 -46.81
N GLY A 113 -25.89 17.29 -45.59
CA GLY A 113 -25.03 18.45 -45.39
C GLY A 113 -24.64 18.80 -43.95
N VAL A 114 -23.70 18.04 -43.36
CA VAL A 114 -22.88 18.42 -42.18
C VAL A 114 -23.63 18.69 -40.85
N ALA A 115 -23.66 17.69 -39.97
CA ALA A 115 -24.03 17.88 -38.56
C ALA A 115 -22.78 18.03 -37.66
N SER A 116 -22.70 19.15 -36.94
CA SER A 116 -21.67 19.39 -35.92
C SER A 116 -21.72 18.37 -34.76
N GLY A 117 -20.56 18.09 -34.17
CA GLY A 117 -20.37 16.94 -33.29
C GLY A 117 -21.27 16.85 -32.06
N LEU A 118 -22.02 15.75 -31.97
CA LEU A 118 -22.64 15.29 -30.72
C LEU A 118 -21.57 14.68 -29.80
N LEU A 119 -21.46 15.23 -28.59
CA LEU A 119 -20.76 14.61 -27.47
C LEU A 119 -21.36 13.21 -27.20
N SER A 120 -20.60 12.16 -27.52
CA SER A 120 -20.98 10.78 -27.25
C SER A 120 -20.90 10.50 -25.75
N SER A 121 -21.96 10.85 -25.02
CA SER A 121 -22.21 10.41 -23.65
C SER A 121 -22.55 8.92 -23.63
N ARG A 122 -21.54 8.09 -23.91
CA ARG A 122 -21.64 6.63 -23.77
C ARG A 122 -22.04 6.34 -22.32
N PRO A 123 -23.17 5.64 -22.06
CA PRO A 123 -23.52 5.28 -20.70
C PRO A 123 -22.40 4.41 -20.12
N PRO A 124 -22.06 4.56 -18.82
CA PRO A 124 -21.05 3.70 -18.21
C PRO A 124 -21.49 2.24 -18.39
N ILE A 125 -20.57 1.41 -18.91
CA ILE A 125 -20.84 0.00 -19.17
C ILE A 125 -21.04 -0.68 -17.82
N ARG A 126 -22.29 -0.72 -17.36
CA ARG A 126 -22.70 -1.34 -16.11
C ARG A 126 -22.60 -2.86 -16.29
N MET A 127 -21.42 -3.39 -16.05
CA MET A 127 -21.21 -4.83 -16.05
C MET A 127 -22.13 -5.47 -15.01
N ASP A 128 -22.74 -6.59 -15.40
CA ASP A 128 -23.48 -7.45 -14.48
C ASP A 128 -22.59 -7.83 -13.28
N PRO A 129 -23.03 -7.63 -12.02
CA PRO A 129 -22.25 -7.98 -10.83
C PRO A 129 -21.71 -9.42 -10.82
N ALA A 130 -22.44 -10.38 -11.40
CA ALA A 130 -21.94 -11.76 -11.49
C ALA A 130 -20.77 -11.90 -12.48
N LYS A 131 -20.77 -11.13 -13.58
CA LYS A 131 -19.61 -11.02 -14.47
C LYS A 131 -18.48 -10.24 -13.81
N ALA A 132 -18.77 -9.12 -13.14
CA ALA A 132 -17.77 -8.32 -12.42
C ALA A 132 -17.00 -9.17 -11.38
N LYS A 133 -17.71 -10.00 -10.60
CA LYS A 133 -17.09 -10.96 -9.68
C LYS A 133 -16.12 -11.93 -10.40
N ARG A 134 -16.61 -12.65 -11.43
CA ARG A 134 -15.79 -13.56 -12.27
C ARG A 134 -14.60 -12.91 -12.96
N HIS A 135 -14.61 -11.59 -13.10
CA HIS A 135 -13.49 -10.80 -13.63
C HIS A 135 -12.47 -10.48 -12.54
N ILE A 136 -12.91 -10.18 -11.31
CA ILE A 136 -12.01 -9.96 -10.16
C ILE A 136 -11.33 -11.26 -9.73
N ASP A 137 -12.02 -12.41 -9.81
CA ASP A 137 -11.45 -13.75 -9.55
C ASP A 137 -10.24 -14.11 -10.45
N ARG A 138 -9.97 -13.32 -11.50
CA ARG A 138 -8.81 -13.47 -12.41
C ARG A 138 -7.63 -12.54 -12.07
N ILE A 139 -7.78 -11.68 -11.08
CA ILE A 139 -6.75 -10.71 -10.66
C ILE A 139 -5.91 -11.36 -9.56
N GLY A 140 -4.76 -11.93 -9.92
CA GLY A 140 -3.90 -12.66 -8.98
C GLY A 140 -3.03 -11.81 -8.05
N ARG A 141 -3.02 -10.47 -8.18
CA ARG A 141 -2.20 -9.57 -7.35
C ARG A 141 -2.89 -8.24 -7.09
N PHE A 142 -2.77 -7.71 -5.86
CA PHE A 142 -3.28 -6.39 -5.53
C PHE A 142 -2.26 -5.30 -5.88
N ARG A 143 -2.65 -4.34 -6.73
CA ARG A 143 -1.76 -3.29 -7.25
C ARG A 143 -2.03 -1.93 -6.63
N ILE A 144 -1.00 -1.28 -6.12
CA ILE A 144 -1.09 0.05 -5.48
C ILE A 144 -0.11 1.01 -6.13
N LEU A 145 -0.57 2.22 -6.47
CA LEU A 145 0.31 3.34 -6.79
C LEU A 145 0.58 4.14 -5.52
N VAL A 146 1.85 4.25 -5.11
CA VAL A 146 2.24 5.13 -4.01
C VAL A 146 2.69 6.47 -4.57
N MET A 147 1.92 7.50 -4.26
CA MET A 147 2.13 8.88 -4.63
C MET A 147 2.80 9.65 -3.48
N GLY A 148 3.58 10.67 -3.81
CA GLY A 148 4.01 11.69 -2.86
C GLY A 148 5.42 12.20 -3.08
N ARG A 149 5.77 13.23 -2.30
CA ARG A 149 7.05 13.94 -2.34
C ARG A 149 8.25 13.02 -2.08
N ALA A 150 9.46 13.43 -2.47
CA ALA A 150 10.68 12.72 -2.07
C ALA A 150 10.77 12.72 -0.52
N ASN A 151 11.32 11.65 0.05
CA ASN A 151 11.39 11.48 1.50
C ASN A 151 10.01 11.52 2.24
N ALA A 152 8.87 11.35 1.55
CA ALA A 152 7.54 11.29 2.17
C ALA A 152 7.22 9.96 2.88
N GLY A 153 8.19 9.05 3.03
CA GLY A 153 8.01 7.75 3.70
C GLY A 153 7.47 6.61 2.83
N LYS A 154 7.38 6.80 1.50
CA LYS A 154 6.82 5.82 0.55
C LYS A 154 7.40 4.41 0.72
N THR A 155 8.71 4.25 0.55
CA THR A 155 9.41 2.95 0.67
C THR A 155 9.21 2.29 2.03
N THR A 156 9.23 3.07 3.12
CA THR A 156 9.02 2.58 4.49
C THR A 156 7.64 1.97 4.67
N ILE A 157 6.59 2.57 4.10
CA ILE A 157 5.23 2.01 4.12
C ILE A 157 5.18 0.69 3.35
N LEU A 158 5.80 0.62 2.17
CA LEU A 158 5.84 -0.60 1.35
C LEU A 158 6.52 -1.76 2.08
N GLN A 159 7.72 -1.51 2.59
CA GLN A 159 8.49 -2.46 3.39
C GLN A 159 7.69 -2.95 4.60
N ARG A 160 6.99 -2.05 5.30
CA ARG A 160 6.18 -2.41 6.46
C ARG A 160 4.94 -3.24 6.11
N VAL A 161 4.22 -2.89 5.05
CA VAL A 161 3.05 -3.66 4.57
C VAL A 161 3.45 -5.07 4.12
N CYS A 162 4.64 -5.23 3.55
CA CYS A 162 5.21 -6.53 3.19
C CYS A 162 6.01 -7.21 4.31
N ASN A 163 5.94 -6.69 5.55
CA ASN A 163 6.65 -7.17 6.74
C ASN A 163 8.14 -7.53 6.48
N THR A 164 8.87 -6.63 5.81
CA THR A 164 10.28 -6.85 5.43
C THR A 164 11.11 -5.57 5.55
N THR A 165 12.43 -5.74 5.64
CA THR A 165 13.44 -4.67 5.51
C THR A 165 14.15 -4.69 4.16
N ASP A 166 13.85 -5.68 3.32
CA ASP A 166 14.57 -5.95 2.08
C ASP A 166 14.12 -4.97 0.98
N ASN A 167 14.86 -4.91 -0.13
CA ASN A 167 14.46 -4.13 -1.30
C ASN A 167 13.51 -4.96 -2.19
N PRO A 168 12.55 -4.32 -2.88
CA PRO A 168 11.69 -5.03 -3.83
C PRO A 168 12.50 -5.48 -5.05
N GLU A 169 12.06 -6.57 -5.67
CA GLU A 169 12.43 -6.89 -7.05
C GLU A 169 11.70 -5.93 -7.99
N ILE A 170 12.40 -5.45 -9.02
CA ILE A 170 11.85 -4.52 -10.01
C ILE A 170 11.65 -5.25 -11.33
N PHE A 171 10.45 -5.17 -11.88
CA PHE A 171 10.12 -5.68 -13.21
C PHE A 171 9.69 -4.51 -14.10
N ASN A 172 10.23 -4.44 -15.31
CA ASN A 172 9.84 -3.39 -16.25
C ASN A 172 8.42 -3.63 -16.79
N GLY A 173 7.89 -2.69 -17.59
CA GLY A 173 6.55 -2.81 -18.21
C GLY A 173 6.34 -4.00 -19.17
N LYS A 174 7.37 -4.82 -19.44
CA LYS A 174 7.27 -6.10 -20.17
C LYS A 174 7.28 -7.34 -19.24
N GLY A 175 7.49 -7.15 -17.94
CA GLY A 175 7.66 -8.24 -16.96
C GLY A 175 9.10 -8.77 -16.87
N GLU A 176 10.08 -8.11 -17.49
CA GLU A 176 11.49 -8.49 -17.41
C GLU A 176 12.10 -7.93 -16.12
N LYS A 177 12.82 -8.76 -15.35
CA LYS A 177 13.50 -8.34 -14.11
C LYS A 177 14.64 -7.37 -14.44
N VAL A 178 14.64 -6.22 -13.80
CA VAL A 178 15.67 -5.18 -13.94
C VAL A 178 16.79 -5.45 -12.93
N ASP A 179 18.04 -5.34 -13.36
CA ASP A 179 19.20 -5.55 -12.48
C ASP A 179 19.31 -4.45 -11.42
N ALA A 180 19.33 -4.86 -10.15
CA ALA A 180 19.52 -3.99 -8.99
C ALA A 180 20.81 -3.17 -9.05
N ALA A 181 21.86 -3.62 -9.77
CA ALA A 181 23.10 -2.88 -9.96
C ALA A 181 22.93 -1.65 -10.88
N VAL A 182 22.11 -1.75 -11.92
CA VAL A 182 21.74 -0.61 -12.79
C VAL A 182 20.80 0.35 -12.02
N VAL A 183 19.96 -0.22 -11.16
CA VAL A 183 19.01 0.47 -10.27
C VAL A 183 19.67 0.99 -8.99
N HIS A 184 20.95 0.70 -8.72
CA HIS A 184 21.57 1.13 -7.46
C HIS A 184 21.72 2.66 -7.40
N GLY A 185 21.80 3.31 -8.58
CA GLY A 185 21.68 4.75 -8.79
C GLY A 185 20.25 5.33 -8.83
N SER A 186 19.21 4.50 -8.69
CA SER A 186 17.80 4.94 -8.72
C SER A 186 17.02 4.64 -7.44
N LEU A 187 17.29 3.51 -6.75
CA LEU A 187 16.96 3.35 -5.32
C LEU A 187 17.68 4.41 -4.46
N THR A 188 18.85 4.88 -4.92
CA THR A 188 19.44 6.13 -4.42
C THR A 188 18.83 7.36 -5.12
N ARG A 189 17.60 7.70 -4.74
CA ARG A 189 16.97 9.02 -4.97
C ARG A 189 16.98 9.52 -6.43
N GLY A 190 15.99 9.09 -7.23
CA GLY A 190 15.45 9.96 -8.29
C GLY A 190 15.41 9.42 -9.72
N HIS A 191 15.41 8.10 -9.94
CA HIS A 191 15.25 7.50 -11.27
C HIS A 191 14.27 6.31 -11.27
N HIS A 192 13.10 6.47 -10.64
CA HIS A 192 12.02 5.47 -10.72
C HIS A 192 11.12 5.73 -11.94
N ASN A 193 10.88 4.69 -12.74
CA ASN A 193 9.85 4.69 -13.77
C ASN A 193 8.53 4.21 -13.15
N ILE A 194 7.48 5.02 -13.21
CA ILE A 194 6.15 4.69 -12.66
C ILE A 194 5.53 3.42 -13.26
N GLU A 195 5.92 3.04 -14.49
CA GLU A 195 5.48 1.79 -15.13
C GLU A 195 6.11 0.53 -14.55
N ASP A 196 7.24 0.65 -13.84
CA ASP A 196 7.94 -0.49 -13.27
C ASP A 196 7.16 -1.04 -12.07
N GLU A 197 7.16 -2.36 -11.95
CA GLU A 197 6.47 -3.13 -10.93
C GLU A 197 7.44 -3.50 -9.81
N LEU A 198 7.19 -3.00 -8.60
CA LEU A 198 7.94 -3.31 -7.38
C LEU A 198 7.26 -4.46 -6.64
N VAL A 199 7.95 -5.59 -6.47
CA VAL A 199 7.41 -6.80 -5.82
C VAL A 199 8.35 -7.26 -4.71
N PHE A 200 7.84 -7.39 -3.48
CA PHE A 200 8.62 -7.91 -2.37
C PHE A 200 8.49 -9.43 -2.30
N GLN A 201 9.61 -10.15 -2.17
CA GLN A 201 9.59 -11.62 -2.04
C GLN A 201 8.81 -12.10 -0.80
N SER A 202 8.77 -11.31 0.26
CA SER A 202 8.03 -11.60 1.49
C SER A 202 6.51 -11.50 1.35
N ASN A 203 6.00 -10.84 0.30
CA ASN A 203 4.58 -10.83 -0.05
C ASN A 203 4.40 -10.55 -1.56
N PRO A 204 4.49 -11.59 -2.41
CA PRO A 204 4.39 -11.45 -3.87
C PRO A 204 2.95 -11.26 -4.38
N GLY A 205 1.95 -11.25 -3.48
CA GLY A 205 0.57 -10.91 -3.80
C GLY A 205 0.36 -9.41 -4.00
N PHE A 206 1.25 -8.56 -3.47
CA PHE A 206 1.27 -7.14 -3.77
C PHE A 206 2.16 -6.81 -4.98
N VAL A 207 1.76 -5.78 -5.72
CA VAL A 207 2.68 -5.04 -6.58
C VAL A 207 2.50 -3.55 -6.35
N PHE A 208 3.62 -2.83 -6.24
CA PHE A 208 3.62 -1.40 -6.06
C PHE A 208 4.19 -0.69 -7.28
N HIS A 209 3.64 0.48 -7.57
CA HIS A 209 4.22 1.46 -8.48
C HIS A 209 4.61 2.67 -7.63
N ASP A 210 5.80 3.23 -7.84
CA ASP A 210 6.26 4.41 -7.10
C ASP A 210 6.22 5.66 -7.99
N SER A 211 5.53 6.70 -7.53
CA SER A 211 5.68 8.01 -8.16
C SER A 211 7.01 8.60 -7.74
N CYS A 212 7.98 8.57 -8.66
CA CYS A 212 9.21 9.36 -8.51
C CYS A 212 8.80 10.81 -8.22
N GLY A 213 9.21 11.35 -7.07
CA GLY A 213 8.49 12.46 -6.42
C GLY A 213 8.27 13.65 -7.35
N PHE A 214 7.01 13.98 -7.62
CA PHE A 214 6.58 14.99 -8.61
C PHE A 214 6.86 16.46 -8.19
N GLU A 215 7.75 16.66 -7.21
CA GLU A 215 8.08 17.93 -6.57
C GLU A 215 8.69 18.97 -7.50
N SER A 216 9.28 18.55 -8.63
CA SER A 216 9.89 19.46 -9.60
C SER A 216 8.87 20.42 -10.25
N GLY A 217 7.57 20.12 -10.14
CA GLY A 217 6.52 20.89 -10.80
C GLY A 217 6.58 20.84 -12.33
N SER A 218 7.38 19.93 -12.90
CA SER A 218 7.50 19.83 -14.36
C SER A 218 6.23 19.24 -14.95
N VAL A 219 5.76 19.87 -16.03
CA VAL A 219 4.55 19.46 -16.74
C VAL A 219 4.69 18.02 -17.23
N GLU A 220 5.86 17.65 -17.76
CA GLU A 220 6.18 16.31 -18.26
C GLU A 220 6.03 15.20 -17.21
N GLN A 221 6.47 15.42 -15.96
CA GLN A 221 6.31 14.44 -14.88
C GLN A 221 4.84 14.28 -14.50
N PHE A 222 4.10 15.40 -14.43
CA PHE A 222 2.67 15.37 -14.15
C PHE A 222 1.90 14.66 -15.26
N ASP A 223 2.17 14.97 -16.53
CA ASP A 223 1.47 14.38 -17.67
C ASP A 223 1.75 12.87 -17.78
N ARG A 224 3.00 12.43 -17.52
CA ARG A 224 3.35 11.00 -17.43
C ARG A 224 2.61 10.30 -16.31
N MET A 225 2.48 10.93 -15.14
CA MET A 225 1.74 10.40 -14.00
C MET A 225 0.23 10.33 -14.27
N THR A 226 -0.37 11.41 -14.78
CA THR A 226 -1.80 11.48 -15.10
C THR A 226 -2.16 10.48 -16.20
N LYS A 227 -1.29 10.31 -17.19
CA LYS A 227 -1.41 9.26 -18.20
C LYS A 227 -1.37 7.87 -17.57
N PHE A 228 -0.36 7.57 -16.75
CA PHE A 228 -0.26 6.27 -16.06
C PHE A 228 -1.53 5.97 -15.26
N VAL A 229 -1.99 6.91 -14.43
CA VAL A 229 -3.21 6.76 -13.62
C VAL A 229 -4.43 6.51 -14.52
N THR A 230 -4.60 7.30 -15.58
CA THR A 230 -5.73 7.18 -16.51
C THR A 230 -5.73 5.83 -17.23
N ASP A 231 -4.59 5.44 -17.81
CA ASP A 231 -4.42 4.20 -18.56
C ASP A 231 -4.62 2.98 -17.65
N ARG A 232 -4.02 2.99 -16.45
CA ARG A 232 -4.11 1.89 -15.46
C ARG A 232 -5.46 1.83 -14.75
N ALA A 233 -6.21 2.92 -14.64
CA ALA A 233 -7.59 2.90 -14.14
C ALA A 233 -8.59 2.37 -15.19
N LYS A 234 -8.35 2.64 -16.49
CA LYS A 234 -9.32 2.41 -17.57
C LYS A 234 -9.01 1.19 -18.46
N THR A 235 -7.80 0.63 -18.41
CA THR A 235 -7.37 -0.55 -19.19
C THR A 235 -8.32 -1.75 -19.05
N THR A 236 -8.48 -2.54 -20.11
CA THR A 236 -9.25 -3.81 -20.09
C THR A 236 -8.45 -4.99 -19.53
N GLN A 237 -7.11 -4.87 -19.45
CA GLN A 237 -6.22 -5.86 -18.83
C GLN A 237 -6.28 -5.70 -17.31
N LEU A 238 -7.13 -6.51 -16.67
CA LEU A 238 -7.41 -6.45 -15.22
C LEU A 238 -6.15 -6.71 -14.38
N ASP A 239 -5.29 -7.60 -14.86
CA ASP A 239 -3.97 -7.93 -14.34
C ASP A 239 -2.98 -6.76 -14.37
N LYS A 240 -3.30 -5.65 -15.05
CA LYS A 240 -2.49 -4.43 -15.11
C LYS A 240 -3.13 -3.22 -14.42
N ARG A 241 -4.36 -3.34 -13.92
CA ARG A 241 -5.05 -2.22 -13.26
C ARG A 241 -4.44 -1.89 -11.91
N ILE A 242 -4.34 -0.61 -11.57
CA ILE A 242 -4.12 -0.20 -10.17
C ILE A 242 -5.46 -0.26 -9.42
N HIS A 243 -5.44 -0.71 -8.16
CA HIS A 243 -6.64 -0.91 -7.34
C HIS A 243 -6.81 0.15 -6.26
N ALA A 244 -5.72 0.77 -5.81
CA ALA A 244 -5.75 1.91 -4.90
C ALA A 244 -4.55 2.85 -5.16
N ILE A 245 -4.71 4.11 -4.74
CA ILE A 245 -3.63 5.11 -4.72
C ILE A 245 -3.40 5.53 -3.27
N TRP A 246 -2.17 5.42 -2.79
CA TRP A 246 -1.74 5.89 -1.47
C TRP A 246 -0.96 7.18 -1.62
N PHE A 247 -1.51 8.29 -1.15
CA PHE A 247 -0.96 9.63 -1.36
C PHE A 247 -0.28 10.16 -0.09
N CYS A 248 1.04 10.06 -0.03
CA CYS A 248 1.82 10.37 1.17
C CYS A 248 2.09 11.88 1.31
N ILE A 249 1.57 12.48 2.38
CA ILE A 249 1.83 13.85 2.82
C ILE A 249 2.58 13.81 4.16
N PRO A 250 3.85 14.24 4.22
CA PRO A 250 4.64 14.19 5.46
C PRO A 250 4.30 15.34 6.40
N LEU A 251 4.02 15.04 7.67
CA LEU A 251 3.65 16.05 8.68
C LEU A 251 4.82 16.89 9.20
N ASN A 252 6.06 16.36 9.12
CA ASN A 252 7.29 17.06 9.51
C ASN A 252 7.60 18.31 8.64
N GLU A 253 6.80 18.57 7.61
CA GLU A 253 6.81 19.78 6.79
C GLU A 253 5.44 20.47 6.87
N SER A 254 4.99 20.79 8.09
CA SER A 254 3.65 21.32 8.39
C SER A 254 3.27 22.64 7.70
N HIS A 255 4.23 23.31 7.04
CA HIS A 255 4.08 24.51 6.21
C HIS A 255 4.09 24.22 4.69
N ARG A 256 4.33 22.97 4.26
CA ARG A 256 4.37 22.49 2.85
C ARG A 256 3.61 21.17 2.64
N MET A 257 2.57 20.92 3.43
CA MET A 257 1.78 19.68 3.35
C MET A 257 1.01 19.54 2.02
N VAL A 258 0.46 20.64 1.49
CA VAL A 258 -0.24 20.67 0.20
C VAL A 258 0.30 21.85 -0.62
N MET A 259 1.11 21.55 -1.63
CA MET A 259 1.71 22.53 -2.53
C MET A 259 0.96 22.57 -3.87
N ALA A 260 1.54 23.23 -4.87
CA ALA A 260 0.88 23.42 -6.17
C ALA A 260 0.60 22.09 -6.88
N ALA A 261 1.51 21.11 -6.77
CA ALA A 261 1.40 19.87 -7.51
C ALA A 261 0.46 18.84 -6.84
N GLU A 262 0.34 18.85 -5.50
CA GLU A 262 -0.74 18.12 -4.80
C GLU A 262 -2.11 18.71 -5.19
N ARG A 263 -2.26 20.04 -5.17
CA ARG A 263 -3.48 20.70 -5.66
C ARG A 263 -3.79 20.26 -7.09
N LYS A 264 -2.83 20.38 -8.01
CA LYS A 264 -2.98 19.98 -9.42
C LYS A 264 -3.46 18.54 -9.56
N PHE A 265 -2.93 17.59 -8.78
CA PHE A 265 -3.40 16.20 -8.79
C PHE A 265 -4.90 16.10 -8.42
N PHE A 266 -5.30 16.68 -7.29
CA PHE A 266 -6.70 16.59 -6.82
C PHE A 266 -7.67 17.50 -7.62
N ASP A 267 -7.17 18.52 -8.32
CA ASP A 267 -7.96 19.40 -9.21
C ASP A 267 -8.16 18.79 -10.61
N GLU A 268 -7.17 18.09 -11.18
CA GLU A 268 -7.13 17.72 -12.61
C GLU A 268 -7.09 16.20 -12.90
N CYS A 269 -6.70 15.34 -11.95
CA CYS A 269 -6.46 13.92 -12.22
C CYS A 269 -7.68 13.02 -11.95
N ASP A 270 -8.40 12.63 -13.00
CA ASP A 270 -9.49 11.64 -12.92
C ASP A 270 -8.97 10.21 -12.69
N THR A 271 -9.04 9.75 -11.44
CA THR A 271 -8.70 8.38 -11.02
C THR A 271 -9.82 7.35 -11.29
N GLY A 272 -10.98 7.80 -11.78
CA GLY A 272 -12.10 6.96 -12.21
C GLY A 272 -12.76 6.15 -11.09
N HIS A 273 -12.32 4.91 -10.92
CA HIS A 273 -12.83 4.00 -9.88
C HIS A 273 -11.80 3.67 -8.80
N VAL A 274 -10.56 4.14 -8.97
CA VAL A 274 -9.43 3.86 -8.08
C VAL A 274 -9.48 4.84 -6.91
N PRO A 275 -9.71 4.40 -5.66
CA PRO A 275 -9.74 5.32 -4.52
C PRO A 275 -8.34 5.88 -4.23
N VAL A 276 -8.28 7.19 -3.97
CA VAL A 276 -7.10 7.85 -3.41
C VAL A 276 -7.27 7.95 -1.90
N ILE A 277 -6.30 7.46 -1.14
CA ILE A 277 -6.27 7.58 0.33
C ILE A 277 -5.07 8.46 0.69
N VAL A 278 -5.29 9.55 1.43
CA VAL A 278 -4.22 10.42 1.88
C VAL A 278 -3.59 9.85 3.15
N LEU A 279 -2.30 9.55 3.09
CA LEU A 279 -1.52 9.05 4.21
C LEU A 279 -0.74 10.21 4.81
N LEU A 280 -1.08 10.61 6.04
CA LEU A 280 -0.33 11.62 6.78
C LEU A 280 0.85 10.93 7.46
N THR A 281 2.01 10.98 6.81
CA THR A 281 3.19 10.21 7.20
C THR A 281 4.08 10.99 8.18
N LYS A 282 4.97 10.28 8.88
CA LYS A 282 5.87 10.85 9.89
C LYS A 282 5.12 11.58 11.01
N ALA A 283 3.91 11.14 11.36
CA ALA A 283 3.15 11.78 12.42
C ALA A 283 3.86 11.68 13.79
N ASP A 284 4.78 10.74 13.94
CA ASP A 284 5.68 10.60 15.09
C ASP A 284 6.64 11.79 15.30
N THR A 285 6.91 12.63 14.29
CA THR A 285 7.72 13.86 14.51
C THR A 285 6.98 14.92 15.33
N LEU A 286 5.64 14.87 15.35
CA LEU A 286 4.82 15.77 16.15
C LEU A 286 5.06 15.60 17.66
N SER A 287 5.52 14.42 18.11
CA SER A 287 5.90 14.18 19.50
C SER A 287 7.09 15.05 19.92
N LEU A 288 8.10 15.18 19.05
CA LEU A 288 9.27 16.04 19.29
C LEU A 288 8.88 17.52 19.22
N GLU A 289 8.11 17.93 18.21
CA GLU A 289 7.61 19.31 18.08
C GLU A 289 6.74 19.71 19.30
N ALA A 290 5.97 18.77 19.87
CA ALA A 290 5.19 18.97 21.07
C ALA A 290 6.07 19.18 22.32
N VAL A 291 7.13 18.38 22.50
CA VAL A 291 8.10 18.56 23.59
C VAL A 291 8.82 19.90 23.46
N GLU A 292 9.34 20.24 22.27
CA GLU A 292 10.02 21.52 22.00
C GLU A 292 9.12 22.72 22.30
N LYS A 293 7.84 22.64 21.91
CA LYS A 293 6.83 23.68 22.17
C LYS A 293 6.56 23.87 23.67
N LEU A 294 6.47 22.78 24.44
CA LEU A 294 6.26 22.83 25.89
C LEU A 294 7.50 23.34 26.64
N MET A 295 8.70 22.96 26.19
CA MET A 295 9.96 23.53 26.69
C MET A 295 10.07 25.03 26.38
N GLY A 296 9.64 25.47 25.19
CA GLY A 296 9.54 26.89 24.83
C GLY A 296 8.52 27.69 25.66
N GLN A 297 7.60 27.00 26.34
CA GLN A 297 6.67 27.59 27.32
C GLN A 297 7.21 27.59 28.76
N GLY A 298 8.47 27.17 28.96
CA GLY A 298 9.15 27.17 30.27
C GLY A 298 8.94 25.91 31.11
N MET A 299 8.34 24.84 30.56
CA MET A 299 8.25 23.56 31.27
C MET A 299 9.62 22.85 31.36
N SER A 300 9.83 22.07 32.42
CA SER A 300 10.98 21.17 32.50
C SER A 300 10.86 20.06 31.45
N VAL A 301 11.99 19.48 31.02
CA VAL A 301 12.00 18.37 30.04
C VAL A 301 11.12 17.20 30.51
N GLY A 302 11.17 16.87 31.81
CA GLY A 302 10.38 15.78 32.38
C GLY A 302 8.88 16.05 32.42
N ASP A 303 8.46 17.32 32.54
CA ASP A 303 7.05 17.72 32.51
C ASP A 303 6.54 17.80 31.06
N ALA A 304 7.35 18.42 30.18
CA ALA A 304 7.11 18.49 28.75
C ALA A 304 6.89 17.10 28.14
N MET A 305 7.72 16.10 28.48
CA MET A 305 7.53 14.72 28.02
C MET A 305 6.22 14.07 28.50
N ARG A 306 5.72 14.41 29.70
CA ARG A 306 4.45 13.86 30.21
C ARG A 306 3.22 14.51 29.57
N GLU A 307 3.30 15.80 29.23
CA GLU A 307 2.20 16.53 28.60
C GLU A 307 2.21 16.51 27.07
N ALA A 308 3.36 16.21 26.45
CA ALA A 308 3.56 16.20 24.99
C ALA A 308 2.47 15.44 24.24
N LYS A 309 2.04 14.27 24.73
CA LYS A 309 1.01 13.46 24.07
C LYS A 309 -0.29 14.23 23.78
N LYS A 310 -0.76 15.07 24.71
CA LYS A 310 -1.98 15.88 24.50
C LYS A 310 -1.77 16.98 23.46
N VAL A 311 -0.57 17.54 23.41
CA VAL A 311 -0.18 18.57 22.44
C VAL A 311 0.02 17.96 21.05
N GLU A 312 0.63 16.78 20.97
CA GLU A 312 0.80 15.95 19.78
C GLU A 312 -0.57 15.58 19.17
N GLU A 313 -1.48 15.01 19.97
CA GLU A 313 -2.86 14.67 19.55
C GLU A 313 -3.59 15.90 18.97
N LYS A 314 -3.45 17.07 19.61
CA LYS A 314 -3.98 18.34 19.09
C LYS A 314 -3.30 18.77 17.79
N MET A 315 -1.97 18.71 17.71
CA MET A 315 -1.22 19.10 16.51
C MET A 315 -1.55 18.20 15.33
N LEU A 316 -1.74 16.89 15.56
CA LEU A 316 -2.18 15.94 14.55
C LEU A 316 -3.61 16.27 14.07
N HIS A 317 -4.52 16.57 15.00
CA HIS A 317 -5.88 17.02 14.66
C HIS A 317 -5.85 18.30 13.80
N ASP A 318 -5.11 19.32 14.24
CA ASP A 318 -4.98 20.61 13.54
C ASP A 318 -4.33 20.44 12.15
N CYS A 319 -3.39 19.50 11.97
CA CYS A 319 -2.84 19.14 10.67
C CYS A 319 -3.87 18.44 9.78
N LEU A 320 -4.57 17.43 10.31
CA LEU A 320 -5.59 16.67 9.59
C LEU A 320 -6.74 17.56 9.11
N GLN A 321 -7.22 18.50 9.93
CA GLN A 321 -8.27 19.44 9.53
C GLN A 321 -7.80 20.41 8.44
N ARG A 322 -6.56 20.92 8.51
CA ARG A 322 -5.99 21.76 7.44
C ARG A 322 -5.91 21.00 6.11
N VAL A 323 -5.39 19.78 6.12
CA VAL A 323 -5.28 18.96 4.90
C VAL A 323 -6.67 18.61 4.34
N LYS A 324 -7.65 18.28 5.20
CA LYS A 324 -9.06 18.11 4.80
C LYS A 324 -9.65 19.36 4.16
N GLY A 325 -9.43 20.53 4.76
CA GLY A 325 -9.91 21.80 4.22
C GLY A 325 -9.35 22.11 2.83
N TRP A 326 -8.07 21.81 2.58
CA TRP A 326 -7.46 22.05 1.26
C TRP A 326 -7.84 21.03 0.17
N LEU A 327 -8.21 19.80 0.55
CA LEU A 327 -8.37 18.68 -0.39
C LEU A 327 -9.82 18.20 -0.57
N ASN A 328 -10.75 18.47 0.37
CA ASN A 328 -12.15 18.09 0.21
C ASN A 328 -12.92 18.97 -0.78
N GLU A 329 -12.48 20.21 -1.01
CA GLU A 329 -13.08 21.18 -1.95
C GLU A 329 -12.57 21.01 -3.39
N LYS A 330 -11.81 19.94 -3.65
CA LYS A 330 -11.16 19.65 -4.94
C LYS A 330 -12.10 18.90 -5.89
N SER A 331 -11.83 18.95 -7.20
CA SER A 331 -12.59 18.23 -8.23
C SER A 331 -12.64 16.71 -7.99
N PHE A 332 -11.53 16.14 -7.54
CA PHE A 332 -11.34 14.71 -7.30
C PHE A 332 -10.87 14.49 -5.85
N PRO A 333 -11.72 14.71 -4.84
CA PRO A 333 -11.29 14.68 -3.43
C PRO A 333 -10.88 13.26 -3.01
N PRO A 334 -9.93 13.10 -2.09
CA PRO A 334 -9.52 11.79 -1.59
C PRO A 334 -10.67 11.09 -0.85
N LYS A 335 -10.67 9.76 -0.92
CA LYS A 335 -11.72 8.91 -0.36
C LYS A 335 -11.65 8.82 1.17
N ASP A 336 -10.45 8.90 1.74
CA ASP A 336 -10.20 8.87 3.17
C ASP A 336 -8.82 9.46 3.52
N TYR A 337 -8.57 9.69 4.83
CA TYR A 337 -7.35 10.27 5.38
C TYR A 337 -6.88 9.47 6.59
N LEU A 338 -5.63 8.99 6.57
CA LEU A 338 -5.07 8.17 7.64
C LEU A 338 -3.71 8.69 8.13
N PRO A 339 -3.59 9.11 9.40
CA PRO A 339 -2.31 9.27 10.08
C PRO A 339 -1.56 7.94 10.24
N LEU A 340 -0.25 7.96 9.95
CA LEU A 340 0.66 6.85 10.17
C LEU A 340 1.82 7.29 11.08
N THR A 341 1.96 6.61 12.22
CA THR A 341 3.01 6.79 13.23
C THR A 341 3.90 5.55 13.28
N GLY A 342 5.20 5.73 13.55
CA GLY A 342 6.09 4.61 13.91
C GLY A 342 6.33 3.56 12.81
N MET A 343 6.03 3.84 11.54
CA MET A 343 6.20 2.92 10.40
C MET A 343 7.64 2.43 10.18
N GLN A 344 8.62 3.04 10.86
CA GLN A 344 10.02 2.61 10.93
C GLN A 344 10.29 1.53 12.00
N GLN A 345 9.49 1.44 13.07
CA GLN A 345 9.72 0.57 14.23
C GLN A 345 9.32 -0.88 13.92
N GLU A 346 10.19 -1.87 14.10
CA GLU A 346 9.86 -3.28 13.83
C GLU A 346 8.55 -3.70 14.51
N GLY A 347 7.63 -4.30 13.75
CA GLY A 347 6.30 -4.71 14.26
C GLY A 347 5.19 -3.64 14.30
N ALA A 348 5.39 -2.42 13.77
CA ALA A 348 4.27 -1.45 13.79
C ALA A 348 3.11 -1.85 12.86
N GLU A 349 1.88 -1.68 13.37
CA GLU A 349 0.63 -2.17 12.81
C GLU A 349 0.24 -1.55 11.45
N CYS A 350 0.11 -2.39 10.41
CA CYS A 350 -0.50 -2.01 9.14
C CYS A 350 -2.03 -2.13 9.12
N THR A 351 -2.64 -2.73 10.14
CA THR A 351 -4.08 -3.01 10.21
C THR A 351 -4.94 -1.78 9.88
N PRO A 352 -4.68 -0.56 10.42
CA PRO A 352 -5.45 0.64 10.06
C PRO A 352 -5.36 1.03 8.58
N LEU A 353 -4.19 0.88 7.97
CA LEU A 353 -3.95 1.20 6.55
C LEU A 353 -4.71 0.25 5.62
N LEU A 354 -4.67 -1.04 5.94
CA LEU A 354 -5.33 -2.09 5.17
C LEU A 354 -6.86 -1.98 5.32
N THR A 355 -7.37 -1.76 6.54
CA THR A 355 -8.80 -1.54 6.80
C THR A 355 -9.33 -0.27 6.12
N CYS A 356 -8.59 0.85 6.19
CA CYS A 356 -8.93 2.09 5.48
C CYS A 356 -8.98 1.85 3.96
N THR A 357 -7.95 1.19 3.40
CA THR A 357 -7.91 0.86 1.97
C THR A 357 -9.06 -0.05 1.55
N ALA A 358 -9.36 -1.10 2.33
CA ALA A 358 -10.46 -2.02 2.04
C ALA A 358 -11.82 -1.32 2.10
N ASN A 359 -12.05 -0.42 3.06
CA ASN A 359 -13.31 0.34 3.15
C ASN A 359 -13.43 1.43 2.07
N ALA A 360 -12.33 1.88 1.48
CA ALA A 360 -12.32 2.78 0.32
C ALA A 360 -12.71 2.08 -1.00
N LEU A 361 -12.47 0.77 -1.12
CA LEU A 361 -12.82 -0.05 -2.29
C LEU A 361 -14.33 -0.29 -2.40
N LYS A 362 -14.91 -0.07 -3.59
CA LYS A 362 -16.34 -0.31 -3.87
C LYS A 362 -16.68 -1.78 -4.08
N GLU A 363 -15.81 -2.51 -4.77
CA GLU A 363 -16.04 -3.92 -5.13
C GLU A 363 -15.52 -4.85 -4.04
N GLU A 364 -16.39 -5.73 -3.53
CA GLU A 364 -16.02 -6.70 -2.49
C GLU A 364 -14.94 -7.67 -2.95
N GLY A 365 -14.90 -8.07 -4.23
CA GLY A 365 -13.83 -8.92 -4.74
C GLY A 365 -12.44 -8.25 -4.60
N LEU A 366 -12.36 -6.92 -4.71
CA LEU A 366 -11.11 -6.20 -4.48
C LEU A 366 -10.80 -6.07 -2.97
N GLN A 367 -11.82 -6.01 -2.11
CA GLN A 367 -11.64 -6.13 -0.66
C GLN A 367 -11.09 -7.53 -0.32
N GLN A 368 -11.68 -8.59 -0.88
CA GLN A 368 -11.21 -9.97 -0.72
C GLN A 368 -9.76 -10.11 -1.18
N LEU A 369 -9.42 -9.65 -2.38
CA LEU A 369 -8.05 -9.69 -2.91
C LEU A 369 -7.04 -8.94 -2.03
N LEU A 370 -7.37 -7.74 -1.53
CA LEU A 370 -6.49 -6.98 -0.64
C LEU A 370 -6.24 -7.71 0.69
N ILE A 371 -7.31 -8.28 1.27
CA ILE A 371 -7.27 -8.90 2.59
C ILE A 371 -6.66 -10.31 2.51
N SER A 372 -6.98 -11.10 1.50
CA SER A 372 -6.33 -12.41 1.27
C SER A 372 -4.85 -12.28 0.86
N THR A 373 -4.41 -11.10 0.40
CA THR A 373 -2.97 -10.81 0.24
C THR A 373 -2.24 -10.67 1.60
N GLN A 374 -2.95 -10.57 2.74
CA GLN A 374 -2.34 -10.41 4.08
C GLN A 374 -1.86 -11.73 4.69
N GLN A 375 -0.68 -12.17 4.25
CA GLN A 375 0.00 -13.37 4.77
C GLN A 375 0.42 -13.27 6.26
N SER A 376 0.60 -12.05 6.79
CA SER A 376 1.03 -11.80 8.17
C SER A 376 -0.07 -11.27 9.09
N ASN A 377 -1.29 -11.06 8.59
CA ASN A 377 -2.40 -10.46 9.36
C ASN A 377 -3.71 -11.24 9.15
N LEU A 378 -3.73 -12.47 9.68
CA LEU A 378 -4.94 -13.29 9.65
C LEU A 378 -6.07 -12.70 10.50
N GLU A 379 -5.78 -11.89 11.52
CA GLU A 379 -6.80 -11.24 12.36
C GLU A 379 -7.72 -10.33 11.55
N LEU A 380 -7.14 -9.63 10.58
CA LEU A 380 -7.89 -8.82 9.61
C LEU A 380 -8.70 -9.68 8.63
N CYS A 381 -8.17 -10.84 8.21
CA CYS A 381 -8.90 -11.83 7.40
C CYS A 381 -10.14 -12.36 8.14
N MET A 382 -9.98 -12.71 9.42
CA MET A 382 -11.06 -13.16 10.30
C MET A 382 -12.13 -12.07 10.49
N GLU A 383 -11.71 -10.83 10.77
CA GLU A 383 -12.62 -9.69 10.91
C GLU A 383 -13.46 -9.47 9.65
N PHE A 384 -12.83 -9.40 8.48
CA PHE A 384 -13.55 -9.14 7.23
C PHE A 384 -14.45 -10.32 6.82
N ALA A 385 -14.06 -11.57 7.06
CA ALA A 385 -14.92 -12.73 6.85
C ALA A 385 -16.23 -12.62 7.66
N ILE A 386 -16.14 -12.24 8.93
CA ILE A 386 -17.33 -12.02 9.78
C ILE A 386 -18.12 -10.80 9.32
N MET A 387 -17.46 -9.64 9.17
CA MET A 387 -18.11 -8.35 8.97
C MET A 387 -18.68 -8.14 7.55
N LYS A 388 -18.17 -8.86 6.55
CA LYS A 388 -18.63 -8.77 5.15
C LYS A 388 -19.44 -10.01 4.73
N SER A 389 -18.93 -11.22 4.93
CA SER A 389 -19.61 -12.47 4.54
C SER A 389 -20.69 -12.87 5.56
N LEU A 390 -20.33 -13.21 6.80
CA LEU A 390 -21.28 -13.76 7.78
C LEU A 390 -22.42 -12.78 8.10
N LYS A 391 -22.06 -11.51 8.39
CA LYS A 391 -23.01 -10.42 8.66
C LYS A 391 -24.07 -10.29 7.56
N ARG A 392 -23.68 -10.46 6.30
CA ARG A 392 -24.59 -10.43 5.16
C ARG A 392 -25.47 -11.67 5.09
N CYS A 393 -24.92 -12.87 5.28
CA CYS A 393 -25.69 -14.12 5.27
C CYS A 393 -26.82 -14.08 6.31
N ILE A 394 -26.51 -13.64 7.54
CA ILE A 394 -27.50 -13.51 8.62
C ILE A 394 -28.51 -12.39 8.29
N LYS A 395 -28.07 -11.20 7.84
CA LYS A 395 -28.96 -10.08 7.51
C LYS A 395 -29.91 -10.34 6.34
N LYS A 396 -29.47 -11.05 5.30
CA LYS A 396 -30.28 -11.32 4.10
C LYS A 396 -31.44 -12.29 4.34
N GLN A 397 -31.52 -12.92 5.53
CA GLN A 397 -32.51 -13.97 5.80
C GLN A 397 -32.45 -15.10 4.77
N ASP A 398 -31.23 -15.39 4.29
CA ASP A 398 -30.95 -16.39 3.27
C ASP A 398 -30.89 -17.78 3.93
N TYR A 399 -32.01 -18.19 4.53
CA TYR A 399 -32.16 -19.29 5.50
C TYR A 399 -31.86 -20.70 4.96
N LYS A 400 -31.22 -20.82 3.78
CA LYS A 400 -30.90 -22.07 3.11
C LYS A 400 -29.51 -22.06 2.43
N ILE A 401 -28.62 -21.14 2.81
CA ILE A 401 -27.20 -21.28 2.44
C ILE A 401 -26.68 -22.58 3.06
N GLU A 402 -26.16 -23.47 2.22
CA GLU A 402 -25.54 -24.73 2.67
C GLU A 402 -24.24 -24.46 3.44
N PRO A 403 -23.88 -25.28 4.44
CA PRO A 403 -22.67 -25.11 5.25
C PRO A 403 -21.39 -24.95 4.41
N ALA A 404 -21.20 -25.82 3.40
CA ALA A 404 -20.06 -25.76 2.50
C ALA A 404 -19.95 -24.43 1.73
N ASN A 405 -21.08 -23.83 1.34
CA ASN A 405 -21.10 -22.52 0.69
C ASN A 405 -20.76 -21.38 1.67
N LEU A 406 -21.20 -21.46 2.92
CA LEU A 406 -20.81 -20.50 3.96
C LEU A 406 -19.32 -20.58 4.27
N ALA A 407 -18.80 -21.80 4.43
CA ALA A 407 -17.37 -22.07 4.60
C ALA A 407 -16.52 -21.51 3.45
N PHE A 408 -16.95 -21.73 2.20
CA PHE A 408 -16.34 -21.13 1.02
C PHE A 408 -16.37 -19.60 1.06
N TYR A 409 -17.48 -18.96 1.47
CA TYR A 409 -17.54 -17.51 1.61
C TYR A 409 -16.67 -16.93 2.74
N MET A 410 -16.26 -17.74 3.72
CA MET A 410 -15.23 -17.34 4.69
C MET A 410 -13.82 -17.52 4.11
N SER A 411 -13.54 -18.62 3.41
CA SER A 411 -12.19 -18.92 2.92
C SER A 411 -11.68 -17.95 1.84
N LEU A 412 -12.58 -17.29 1.10
CA LEU A 412 -12.23 -16.21 0.15
C LEU A 412 -11.50 -15.00 0.78
N TRP A 413 -11.53 -14.86 2.11
CA TRP A 413 -10.81 -13.80 2.83
C TRP A 413 -9.40 -14.23 3.28
N PHE A 414 -9.03 -15.50 3.13
CA PHE A 414 -7.77 -16.06 3.59
C PHE A 414 -6.74 -16.21 2.45
N PRO A 415 -5.44 -16.17 2.76
CA PRO A 415 -4.33 -16.36 1.80
C PRO A 415 -4.23 -17.82 1.28
N PHE A 416 -5.18 -18.25 0.44
CA PHE A 416 -5.21 -19.57 -0.17
C PHE A 416 -5.23 -19.51 -1.71
N ASP A 417 -4.12 -19.87 -2.35
CA ASP A 417 -4.02 -19.92 -3.82
C ASP A 417 -4.93 -21.01 -4.44
N THR A 418 -5.11 -22.14 -3.74
CA THR A 418 -5.72 -23.36 -4.29
C THR A 418 -7.24 -23.26 -4.44
N ILE A 419 -7.92 -22.56 -3.54
CA ILE A 419 -9.40 -22.47 -3.51
C ILE A 419 -9.90 -21.53 -4.62
N SER A 420 -9.18 -20.44 -4.86
CA SER A 420 -9.55 -19.34 -5.76
C SER A 420 -9.64 -19.74 -7.24
N HIS A 421 -8.97 -20.83 -7.65
CA HIS A 421 -8.82 -21.18 -9.06
C HIS A 421 -9.33 -22.56 -9.49
N SER A 422 -9.53 -23.49 -8.54
CA SER A 422 -9.71 -24.92 -8.88
C SER A 422 -11.16 -25.38 -9.03
N GLY A 423 -12.14 -24.60 -8.56
CA GLY A 423 -13.55 -25.03 -8.53
C GLY A 423 -13.80 -26.28 -7.67
N THR A 424 -12.85 -26.63 -6.80
CA THR A 424 -12.98 -27.77 -5.88
C THR A 424 -14.04 -27.46 -4.84
N SER A 425 -14.97 -28.40 -4.65
CA SER A 425 -15.93 -28.32 -3.56
C SER A 425 -15.20 -28.50 -2.24
N LEU A 426 -15.13 -27.43 -1.44
CA LEU A 426 -14.56 -27.45 -0.10
C LEU A 426 -15.35 -28.45 0.77
N THR A 427 -14.79 -29.63 0.99
CA THR A 427 -15.48 -30.68 1.75
C THR A 427 -15.18 -30.49 3.22
N MET A 428 -15.95 -29.64 3.88
CA MET A 428 -15.85 -29.37 5.32
C MET A 428 -17.12 -29.83 6.04
N PRO A 429 -17.01 -30.53 7.18
CA PRO A 429 -18.18 -30.93 7.95
C PRO A 429 -18.89 -29.72 8.58
N THR A 430 -20.11 -29.96 9.07
CA THR A 430 -20.82 -28.97 9.89
C THR A 430 -20.11 -28.81 11.24
N LEU A 431 -19.72 -27.58 11.56
CA LEU A 431 -19.00 -27.22 12.80
C LEU A 431 -19.91 -26.46 13.77
N SER A 432 -21.16 -26.90 13.90
CA SER A 432 -22.19 -26.26 14.72
C SER A 432 -23.01 -27.34 15.44
N SER A 433 -23.34 -27.07 16.70
CA SER A 433 -24.17 -27.90 17.57
C SER A 433 -25.62 -27.42 17.63
N SER A 434 -25.88 -26.16 17.26
CA SER A 434 -27.21 -25.54 17.19
C SER A 434 -28.17 -26.13 16.15
N MET A 435 -29.46 -25.81 16.31
CA MET A 435 -30.51 -26.17 15.35
C MET A 435 -30.17 -25.63 13.94
N GLN A 436 -30.17 -26.53 12.95
CA GLN A 436 -29.81 -26.22 11.55
C GLN A 436 -30.59 -25.02 11.00
N TYR A 437 -29.88 -24.14 10.26
CA TYR A 437 -30.40 -22.90 9.67
C TYR A 437 -30.84 -21.80 10.65
N SER A 438 -30.63 -21.96 11.95
CA SER A 438 -30.73 -20.85 12.90
C SER A 438 -29.61 -19.81 12.69
N MET A 439 -29.80 -18.58 13.18
CA MET A 439 -28.74 -17.56 13.14
C MET A 439 -27.49 -18.01 13.92
N GLN A 440 -27.72 -18.71 15.03
CA GLN A 440 -26.68 -19.26 15.88
C GLN A 440 -25.90 -20.39 15.18
N TYR A 441 -26.60 -21.29 14.50
CA TYR A 441 -25.98 -22.32 13.65
C TYR A 441 -25.01 -21.74 12.62
N TYR A 442 -25.41 -20.65 11.96
CA TYR A 442 -24.55 -19.96 11.01
C TYR A 442 -23.36 -19.25 11.68
N ALA A 443 -23.53 -18.72 12.90
CA ALA A 443 -22.44 -18.11 13.65
C ALA A 443 -21.42 -19.16 14.12
N GLU A 444 -21.87 -20.24 14.76
CA GLU A 444 -21.04 -21.38 15.20
C GLU A 444 -20.26 -21.96 14.02
N HIS A 445 -20.96 -22.32 12.93
CA HIS A 445 -20.30 -22.92 11.78
C HIS A 445 -19.29 -21.96 11.13
N ALA A 446 -19.61 -20.67 10.97
CA ALA A 446 -18.69 -19.71 10.38
C ALA A 446 -17.46 -19.45 11.27
N LEU A 447 -17.63 -19.33 12.60
CA LEU A 447 -16.49 -19.12 13.50
C LEU A 447 -15.60 -20.37 13.56
N GLY A 448 -16.18 -21.56 13.62
CA GLY A 448 -15.43 -22.81 13.47
C GLY A 448 -14.69 -22.88 12.13
N SER A 449 -15.33 -22.47 11.02
CA SER A 449 -14.70 -22.40 9.69
C SER A 449 -13.45 -21.51 9.71
N ILE A 450 -13.59 -20.31 10.28
CA ILE A 450 -12.56 -19.28 10.33
C ILE A 450 -11.36 -19.74 11.18
N LEU A 451 -11.60 -20.39 12.32
CA LEU A 451 -10.54 -20.97 13.17
C LEU A 451 -9.83 -22.16 12.51
N VAL A 452 -10.58 -22.99 11.77
CA VAL A 452 -10.01 -24.06 10.95
C VAL A 452 -9.13 -23.49 9.83
N PHE A 453 -9.55 -22.41 9.15
CA PHE A 453 -8.77 -21.77 8.10
C PHE A 453 -7.51 -21.06 8.63
N GLU A 454 -7.60 -20.42 9.80
CA GLU A 454 -6.47 -19.82 10.51
C GLU A 454 -5.34 -20.84 10.73
N TYR A 455 -5.69 -22.01 11.27
CA TYR A 455 -4.71 -23.08 11.48
C TYR A 455 -4.27 -23.79 10.20
N LEU A 456 -5.19 -23.99 9.25
CA LEU A 456 -4.90 -24.57 7.93
C LEU A 456 -3.82 -23.78 7.20
N TYR A 457 -3.86 -22.44 7.26
CA TYR A 457 -2.82 -21.61 6.68
C TYR A 457 -1.44 -21.99 7.21
N PHE A 458 -1.26 -22.08 8.53
CA PHE A 458 0.02 -22.48 9.12
C PHE A 458 0.42 -23.92 8.77
N LEU A 459 -0.52 -24.87 8.71
CA LEU A 459 -0.25 -26.24 8.26
C LEU A 459 0.32 -26.28 6.83
N LEU A 460 -0.18 -25.42 5.94
CA LEU A 460 0.29 -25.32 4.55
C LEU A 460 1.69 -24.70 4.45
N GLN A 461 2.10 -23.82 5.37
CA GLN A 461 3.45 -23.24 5.39
C GLN A 461 4.55 -24.19 5.89
N VAL A 462 4.20 -25.17 6.72
CA VAL A 462 5.20 -26.05 7.40
C VAL A 462 5.80 -27.12 6.47
N GLN A 463 5.15 -27.44 5.35
CA GLN A 463 5.48 -28.64 4.58
C GLN A 463 6.20 -28.37 3.26
N GLY A 464 7.47 -28.77 3.20
CA GLY A 464 8.28 -28.89 1.98
C GLY A 464 7.83 -30.04 1.05
N GLY A 465 6.52 -30.16 0.81
CA GLY A 465 5.88 -31.07 -0.12
C GLY A 465 5.06 -32.21 0.50
N ARG A 466 3.92 -32.51 -0.16
CA ARG A 466 3.14 -33.76 -0.12
C ARG A 466 1.98 -33.97 0.88
N ASN A 467 1.33 -32.94 1.41
CA ASN A 467 -0.09 -33.09 1.78
C ASN A 467 -0.98 -32.34 0.79
N ASN A 468 -2.08 -32.97 0.40
CA ASN A 468 -3.17 -32.35 -0.36
C ASN A 468 -3.86 -31.29 0.52
N PHE A 469 -4.36 -30.20 -0.08
CA PHE A 469 -5.11 -29.16 0.63
C PHE A 469 -6.24 -29.75 1.50
N GLN A 470 -6.97 -30.74 0.99
CA GLN A 470 -8.04 -31.42 1.72
C GLN A 470 -7.52 -32.25 2.91
N GLU A 471 -6.31 -32.80 2.86
CA GLU A 471 -5.71 -33.54 3.98
C GLU A 471 -5.32 -32.58 5.12
N CYS A 472 -4.72 -31.44 4.78
CA CYS A 472 -4.46 -30.38 5.76
C CYS A 472 -5.75 -29.79 6.34
N LEU A 473 -6.81 -29.63 5.54
CA LEU A 473 -8.13 -29.20 6.01
C LEU A 473 -8.72 -30.22 7.00
N ASN A 474 -8.68 -31.51 6.66
CA ASN A 474 -9.15 -32.58 7.55
C ASN A 474 -8.37 -32.63 8.88
N LEU A 475 -7.05 -32.36 8.84
CA LEU A 475 -6.22 -32.24 10.04
C LEU A 475 -6.63 -31.02 10.89
N ALA A 476 -6.86 -29.86 10.27
CA ALA A 476 -7.26 -28.65 10.97
C ALA A 476 -8.64 -28.76 11.62
N VAL A 477 -9.61 -29.38 10.93
CA VAL A 477 -10.94 -29.72 11.47
C VAL A 477 -10.81 -30.62 12.69
N LYS A 478 -10.05 -31.72 12.58
CA LYS A 478 -9.86 -32.68 13.68
C LYS A 478 -9.21 -32.01 14.90
N GLU A 479 -8.24 -31.13 14.68
CA GLU A 479 -7.59 -30.40 15.76
C GLU A 479 -8.57 -29.44 16.45
N TYR A 480 -9.38 -28.69 15.68
CA TYR A 480 -10.44 -27.84 16.22
C TYR A 480 -11.44 -28.64 17.09
N GLU A 481 -11.94 -29.77 16.59
CA GLU A 481 -12.86 -30.67 17.32
C GLU A 481 -12.24 -31.18 18.63
N THR A 482 -11.03 -31.74 18.57
CA THR A 482 -10.36 -32.38 19.73
C THR A 482 -9.75 -31.39 20.74
N SER A 483 -9.50 -30.14 20.34
CA SER A 483 -8.86 -29.12 21.20
C SER A 483 -9.67 -28.68 22.43
N GLY A 484 -10.99 -28.90 22.40
CA GLY A 484 -11.97 -28.34 23.33
C GLY A 484 -12.28 -26.86 23.11
N ILE A 485 -11.82 -26.25 22.00
CA ILE A 485 -12.11 -24.85 21.67
C ILE A 485 -13.54 -24.68 21.18
N HIS A 486 -14.05 -25.62 20.37
CA HIS A 486 -15.42 -25.55 19.84
C HIS A 486 -16.47 -25.34 20.94
N THR A 487 -16.38 -26.08 22.05
CA THR A 487 -17.33 -25.95 23.18
C THR A 487 -17.31 -24.56 23.80
N LYS A 488 -16.12 -23.95 23.95
CA LYS A 488 -15.97 -22.59 24.51
C LYS A 488 -16.47 -21.52 23.54
N VAL A 489 -16.22 -21.70 22.24
CA VAL A 489 -16.68 -20.80 21.19
C VAL A 489 -18.22 -20.84 21.12
N ASP A 490 -18.83 -22.03 21.09
CA ASP A 490 -20.29 -22.20 21.12
C ASP A 490 -20.91 -21.55 22.38
N GLU A 491 -20.34 -21.74 23.57
CA GLU A 491 -20.77 -21.09 24.81
C GLU A 491 -20.70 -19.55 24.75
N LEU A 492 -19.67 -18.98 24.12
CA LEU A 492 -19.51 -17.54 23.99
C LEU A 492 -20.44 -16.96 22.92
N ILE A 493 -20.68 -17.69 21.84
CA ILE A 493 -21.68 -17.35 20.82
C ILE A 493 -23.07 -17.33 21.46
N GLN A 494 -23.44 -18.36 22.22
CA GLN A 494 -24.70 -18.43 22.97
C GLN A 494 -24.90 -17.17 23.85
N LYS A 495 -23.89 -16.81 24.66
CA LYS A 495 -23.92 -15.59 25.49
C LYS A 495 -24.04 -14.30 24.67
N ALA A 496 -23.42 -14.24 23.50
CA ALA A 496 -23.55 -13.09 22.59
C ALA A 496 -24.97 -12.96 22.01
N PHE A 497 -25.62 -14.08 21.68
CA PHE A 497 -27.03 -14.10 21.27
C PHE A 497 -27.98 -13.76 22.42
N GLU A 498 -27.67 -14.15 23.67
CA GLU A 498 -28.45 -13.76 24.85
C GLU A 498 -28.38 -12.24 25.11
N ASN A 499 -27.19 -11.64 24.96
CA ASN A 499 -26.97 -10.21 25.22
C ASN A 499 -27.47 -9.29 24.09
N HIS A 500 -27.29 -9.68 22.82
CA HIS A 500 -27.56 -8.83 21.64
C HIS A 500 -28.78 -9.30 20.82
N GLY A 501 -29.39 -10.42 21.19
CA GLY A 501 -30.55 -10.98 20.52
C GLY A 501 -30.30 -11.24 19.03
N LYS A 502 -31.17 -10.68 18.18
CA LYS A 502 -31.06 -10.78 16.71
C LYS A 502 -30.45 -9.52 16.07
N ASN A 503 -29.87 -8.60 16.85
CA ASN A 503 -29.21 -7.43 16.27
C ASN A 503 -27.85 -7.79 15.68
N VAL A 504 -27.83 -8.10 14.38
CA VAL A 504 -26.62 -8.49 13.64
C VAL A 504 -25.56 -7.37 13.60
N ASP A 505 -25.94 -6.10 13.78
CA ASP A 505 -24.97 -5.00 13.82
C ASP A 505 -24.14 -4.99 15.11
N ASP A 506 -24.76 -5.32 16.25
CA ASP A 506 -24.10 -5.41 17.55
C ASP A 506 -23.44 -6.78 17.76
N LEU A 507 -24.05 -7.85 17.23
CA LEU A 507 -23.56 -9.22 17.38
C LEU A 507 -22.22 -9.45 16.67
N CYS A 508 -22.08 -9.03 15.40
CA CYS A 508 -20.89 -9.35 14.61
C CYS A 508 -19.56 -8.85 15.22
N PRO A 509 -19.45 -7.63 15.77
CA PRO A 509 -18.26 -7.19 16.52
C PRO A 509 -17.86 -8.12 17.68
N HIS A 510 -18.83 -8.68 18.41
CA HIS A 510 -18.56 -9.64 19.48
C HIS A 510 -18.07 -10.98 18.93
N LEU A 511 -18.62 -11.43 17.79
CA LEU A 511 -18.13 -12.62 17.10
C LEU A 511 -16.67 -12.45 16.59
N VAL A 512 -16.28 -11.24 16.16
CA VAL A 512 -14.87 -10.93 15.82
C VAL A 512 -13.97 -11.08 17.04
N HIS A 513 -14.36 -10.54 18.19
CA HIS A 513 -13.58 -10.68 19.43
C HIS A 513 -13.39 -12.16 19.82
N ILE A 514 -14.46 -12.97 19.76
CA ILE A 514 -14.39 -14.41 20.07
C ILE A 514 -13.37 -15.11 19.16
N VAL A 515 -13.41 -14.86 17.84
CA VAL A 515 -12.52 -15.57 16.91
C VAL A 515 -11.06 -15.13 17.03
N GLN A 516 -10.81 -13.87 17.38
CA GLN A 516 -9.46 -13.34 17.63
C GLN A 516 -8.86 -13.85 18.96
N GLU A 517 -9.68 -14.04 20.00
CA GLU A 517 -9.26 -14.61 21.29
C GLU A 517 -8.95 -16.12 21.19
N TYR A 518 -9.75 -16.87 20.44
CA TYR A 518 -9.71 -18.34 20.38
C TYR A 518 -8.92 -18.93 19.20
N GLN A 519 -7.99 -18.16 18.62
CA GLN A 519 -7.11 -18.62 17.53
C GLN A 519 -6.43 -19.95 17.85
N LEU A 520 -6.58 -20.89 16.92
CA LEU A 520 -6.19 -22.28 17.11
C LEU A 520 -4.65 -22.39 17.16
N SER A 521 -3.92 -21.64 16.33
CA SER A 521 -2.45 -21.59 16.41
C SER A 521 -1.91 -21.10 17.77
N LYS A 522 -2.49 -20.02 18.34
CA LYS A 522 -2.09 -19.42 19.62
C LYS A 522 -2.39 -20.33 20.82
N ILE A 523 -3.43 -21.16 20.74
CA ILE A 523 -3.80 -22.07 21.85
C ILE A 523 -2.97 -23.36 21.80
N LEU A 524 -2.69 -23.90 20.61
CA LEU A 524 -1.89 -25.12 20.45
C LEU A 524 -0.42 -24.90 20.81
N THR A 525 0.13 -23.72 20.51
CA THR A 525 1.49 -23.33 20.93
C THR A 525 1.65 -23.12 22.44
N ARG A 526 0.55 -22.93 23.19
CA ARG A 526 0.56 -22.82 24.68
C ARG A 526 0.44 -24.17 25.40
N LYS A 527 0.12 -25.25 24.69
CA LYS A 527 -0.03 -26.61 25.25
C LYS A 527 1.19 -27.52 25.00
N GLY A 528 2.21 -27.04 24.28
CA GLY A 528 3.41 -27.79 23.87
C GLY A 528 4.67 -27.37 24.61
#